data_AF-A0A6P6NXJ8-F1
#
_entry.id   AF-A0A6P6NXJ8-F1
#
_cell.length_a   1.000
_cell.length_b   1.000
_cell.length_c   1.000
_cell.angle_alpha   90.00
_cell.angle_beta   90.00
_cell.angle_gamma   90.00
#
_symmetry.space_group_name_H-M   'P 1'
#
loop_
_entity.id
_entity.type
_entity.pdbx_description
1 polymer ?
#
loop_
_entity_poly.entity_id
_entity_poly.type
_entity_poly.pdbx_seq_one_letter_code
_entity_poly.pdbx_strand_id
1 'polypeptide(L)'
;MAQRYYACPMAGFSIPAAEHSTIISWGKSREKDAFECMLEQFPSGPVAVVSDSYDIFKACKHIWGDKLKERVMERSEDSALIIRPDSGDPAQTLIEVIKILEECFGCSLNSVGYKVLPSYLRIIQGDGIDLNSINEILEKLSDEGWSAENVFFGCGSALLQKINRDTLNCAFKCSYVETNGKGMDVCKQPVTDPSKGSKRGRLSLRRNSDGLIETVERGAGKPQEDMLVTVFENGTILQEYTLDEIRKAAQIWEEDVSPSEHNKEDNTSLEIHQKLIMNGVH
;
A
#
# COMPACT_ATOMS: atom_id res chain seq x y z
N MET A 1 13.34 -13.73 -2.12
CA MET A 1 14.27 -12.65 -1.71
C MET A 1 14.30 -12.49 -0.20
N ALA A 2 13.16 -12.20 0.44
CA ALA A 2 13.04 -12.07 1.90
C ALA A 2 13.59 -13.25 2.72
N GLN A 3 13.25 -14.49 2.36
CA GLN A 3 13.79 -15.66 3.06
C GLN A 3 15.33 -15.78 2.97
N ARG A 4 15.89 -15.52 1.78
CA ARG A 4 17.32 -15.69 1.51
C ARG A 4 18.19 -14.59 2.11
N TYR A 5 17.72 -13.35 2.11
CA TYR A 5 18.52 -12.18 2.46
C TYR A 5 18.09 -11.48 3.75
N TYR A 6 16.90 -11.80 4.28
CA TYR A 6 16.30 -11.13 5.44
C TYR A 6 15.67 -12.11 6.46
N ALA A 7 16.07 -13.39 6.40
CA ALA A 7 15.67 -14.45 7.33
C ALA A 7 14.16 -14.57 7.61
N CYS A 8 13.30 -14.26 6.63
CA CYS A 8 11.84 -14.32 6.78
C CYS A 8 11.26 -15.55 6.06
N PRO A 9 10.82 -16.61 6.78
CA PRO A 9 10.31 -17.83 6.15
C PRO A 9 9.10 -17.59 5.25
N MET A 10 8.17 -16.71 5.66
CA MET A 10 6.99 -16.35 4.87
C MET A 10 6.72 -14.85 4.98
N ALA A 11 7.06 -14.12 3.91
CA ALA A 11 6.97 -12.66 3.92
C ALA A 11 5.60 -12.10 3.52
N GLY A 12 4.72 -12.93 2.97
CA GLY A 12 3.40 -12.51 2.52
C GLY A 12 2.44 -13.68 2.42
N PHE A 13 1.15 -13.36 2.40
CA PHE A 13 0.07 -14.32 2.30
C PHE A 13 -0.81 -13.95 1.11
N SER A 14 -1.60 -14.92 0.66
CA SER A 14 -2.58 -14.73 -0.41
C SER A 14 -3.79 -15.61 -0.15
N ILE A 15 -4.83 -15.41 -0.94
CA ILE A 15 -6.08 -16.15 -0.89
C ILE A 15 -6.38 -16.74 -2.27
N PRO A 16 -7.20 -17.80 -2.35
CA PRO A 16 -7.77 -18.23 -3.62
C PRO A 16 -8.46 -17.06 -4.35
N ALA A 17 -8.16 -16.90 -5.63
CA ALA A 17 -8.74 -15.85 -6.45
C ALA A 17 -9.01 -16.37 -7.87
N ALA A 18 -10.17 -16.03 -8.42
CA ALA A 18 -10.46 -16.25 -9.83
C ALA A 18 -9.78 -15.18 -10.69
N GLU A 19 -9.33 -15.59 -11.87
CA GLU A 19 -9.01 -14.71 -12.98
C GLU A 19 -10.03 -14.90 -14.12
N HIS A 20 -10.06 -13.99 -15.10
CA HIS A 20 -11.04 -14.05 -16.17
C HIS A 20 -11.07 -15.40 -16.89
N SER A 21 -9.92 -16.04 -17.12
CA SER A 21 -9.84 -17.32 -17.83
C SER A 21 -10.69 -18.41 -17.16
N THR A 22 -10.68 -18.45 -15.82
CA THR A 22 -11.42 -19.43 -15.01
C THR A 22 -12.93 -19.21 -15.03
N ILE A 23 -13.38 -18.00 -15.37
CA ILE A 23 -14.79 -17.64 -15.49
C ILE A 23 -15.25 -17.84 -16.94
N ILE A 24 -14.55 -17.24 -17.90
CA ILE A 24 -14.97 -17.22 -19.31
C ILE A 24 -14.89 -18.59 -19.98
N SER A 25 -14.08 -19.52 -19.46
CA SER A 25 -14.00 -20.90 -19.97
C SER A 25 -15.32 -21.67 -19.86
N TRP A 26 -16.23 -21.24 -18.99
CA TRP A 26 -17.58 -21.81 -18.87
C TRP A 26 -18.56 -21.27 -19.92
N GLY A 27 -18.21 -20.14 -20.57
CA GLY A 27 -19.05 -19.39 -21.48
C GLY A 27 -20.06 -18.49 -20.76
N LYS A 28 -20.47 -17.41 -21.44
CA LYS A 28 -21.30 -16.34 -20.86
C LYS A 28 -22.62 -16.81 -20.25
N SER A 29 -23.26 -17.83 -20.83
CA SER A 29 -24.52 -18.38 -20.30
C SER A 29 -24.37 -19.12 -18.97
N ARG A 30 -23.13 -19.47 -18.58
CA ARG A 30 -22.79 -20.27 -17.40
C ARG A 30 -21.88 -19.54 -16.42
N GLU A 31 -21.86 -18.21 -16.47
CA GLU A 31 -21.10 -17.39 -15.49
C GLU A 31 -21.52 -17.71 -14.04
N LYS A 32 -22.83 -17.92 -13.80
CA LYS A 32 -23.35 -18.37 -12.51
C LYS A 32 -22.73 -19.69 -12.05
N ASP A 33 -22.60 -20.66 -12.96
CA ASP A 33 -22.03 -21.97 -12.63
C ASP A 33 -20.55 -21.85 -12.28
N ALA A 34 -19.81 -20.97 -12.97
CA ALA A 34 -18.41 -20.68 -12.66
C ALA A 34 -18.26 -20.07 -11.26
N PHE A 35 -19.10 -19.11 -10.90
CA PHE A 35 -19.12 -18.49 -9.58
C PHE A 35 -19.49 -19.48 -8.46
N GLU A 36 -20.49 -20.32 -8.69
CA GLU A 36 -20.88 -21.37 -7.75
C GLU A 36 -19.73 -22.37 -7.52
N CYS A 37 -19.05 -22.77 -8.59
CA CYS A 37 -17.89 -23.66 -8.52
C CYS A 37 -16.76 -23.08 -7.66
N MET A 38 -16.52 -21.76 -7.71
CA MET A 38 -15.55 -21.10 -6.83
C MET A 38 -15.95 -21.21 -5.35
N LEU A 39 -17.23 -21.03 -5.02
CA LEU A 39 -17.71 -21.18 -3.64
C LEU A 39 -17.60 -22.64 -3.15
N GLU A 40 -17.82 -23.61 -4.04
CA GLU A 40 -17.72 -25.04 -3.72
C GLU A 40 -16.28 -25.53 -3.55
N GLN A 41 -15.36 -25.05 -4.39
CA GLN A 41 -13.93 -25.41 -4.27
C GLN A 41 -13.27 -24.78 -3.04
N PHE A 42 -13.73 -23.60 -2.64
CA PHE A 42 -13.20 -22.86 -1.49
C PHE A 42 -14.28 -22.63 -0.43
N PRO A 43 -14.73 -23.71 0.26
CA PRO A 43 -15.80 -23.63 1.26
C PRO A 43 -15.34 -22.92 2.55
N SER A 44 -14.04 -22.89 2.79
CA SER A 44 -13.39 -22.23 3.93
C SER A 44 -12.33 -21.24 3.45
N GLY A 45 -12.05 -20.22 4.26
CA GLY A 45 -11.14 -19.15 3.89
C GLY A 45 -11.78 -18.15 2.93
N PRO A 46 -11.26 -16.91 2.85
CA PRO A 46 -11.76 -15.93 1.90
C PRO A 46 -11.48 -16.36 0.46
N VAL A 47 -12.38 -15.99 -0.46
CA VAL A 47 -12.20 -16.24 -1.90
C VAL A 47 -12.52 -14.99 -2.70
N ALA A 48 -11.60 -14.56 -3.57
CA ALA A 48 -11.83 -13.43 -4.46
C ALA A 48 -12.34 -13.90 -5.82
N VAL A 49 -13.41 -13.30 -6.33
CA VAL A 49 -13.99 -13.67 -7.64
C VAL A 49 -14.13 -12.46 -8.54
N VAL A 50 -13.37 -12.46 -9.64
CA VAL A 50 -13.51 -11.46 -10.70
C VAL A 50 -14.90 -11.54 -11.30
N SER A 51 -15.65 -10.44 -11.20
CA SER A 51 -17.10 -10.43 -11.45
C SER A 51 -17.51 -9.53 -12.61
N ASP A 52 -16.55 -8.99 -13.37
CA ASP A 52 -16.77 -8.09 -14.50
C ASP A 52 -16.37 -8.70 -15.85
N SER A 53 -16.28 -10.03 -15.94
CA SER A 53 -15.98 -10.73 -17.19
C SER A 53 -16.98 -10.40 -18.32
N TYR A 54 -18.21 -10.03 -17.96
CA TYR A 54 -19.22 -9.55 -18.91
C TYR A 54 -19.95 -8.28 -18.47
N ASP A 55 -20.45 -8.22 -17.23
CA ASP A 55 -21.20 -7.08 -16.69
C ASP A 55 -21.22 -7.16 -15.15
N ILE A 56 -20.39 -6.32 -14.50
CA ILE A 56 -20.23 -6.32 -13.04
C ILE A 56 -21.53 -6.02 -12.30
N PHE A 57 -22.36 -5.13 -12.82
CA PHE A 57 -23.59 -4.70 -12.16
C PHE A 57 -24.62 -5.82 -12.21
N LYS A 58 -24.75 -6.51 -13.35
CA LYS A 58 -25.61 -7.70 -13.45
C LYS A 58 -25.08 -8.86 -12.63
N ALA A 59 -23.77 -9.08 -12.59
CA ALA A 59 -23.16 -10.11 -11.76
C ALA A 59 -23.49 -9.89 -10.27
N CYS A 60 -23.28 -8.67 -9.77
CA CYS A 60 -23.60 -8.31 -8.40
C CYS A 60 -25.10 -8.41 -8.11
N LYS A 61 -25.97 -7.88 -8.98
CA LYS A 61 -27.42 -7.80 -8.72
C LYS A 61 -28.16 -9.12 -8.94
N HIS A 62 -27.86 -9.85 -10.01
CA HIS A 62 -28.66 -10.99 -10.48
C HIS A 62 -27.98 -12.34 -10.31
N ILE A 63 -26.67 -12.38 -10.05
CA ILE A 63 -25.98 -13.63 -9.75
C ILE A 63 -25.69 -13.68 -8.25
N TRP A 64 -24.82 -12.83 -7.75
CA TRP A 64 -24.48 -12.80 -6.32
C TRP A 64 -25.67 -12.42 -5.44
N GLY A 65 -26.36 -11.33 -5.77
CA GLY A 65 -27.48 -10.80 -4.99
C GLY A 65 -28.83 -11.52 -5.16
N ASP A 66 -28.90 -12.53 -6.03
CA ASP A 66 -30.13 -13.27 -6.34
C ASP A 66 -29.85 -14.79 -6.41
N LYS A 67 -29.40 -15.30 -7.56
CA LYS A 67 -29.24 -16.74 -7.81
C LYS A 67 -28.29 -17.48 -6.86
N LEU A 68 -27.29 -16.78 -6.33
CA LEU A 68 -26.29 -17.31 -5.39
C LEU A 68 -26.38 -16.66 -4.01
N LYS A 69 -27.42 -15.87 -3.74
CA LYS A 69 -27.53 -15.08 -2.51
C LYS A 69 -27.42 -15.94 -1.25
N GLU A 70 -28.16 -17.04 -1.21
CA GLU A 70 -28.15 -17.98 -0.07
C GLU A 70 -26.74 -18.55 0.15
N ARG A 71 -26.05 -18.96 -0.92
CA ARG A 71 -24.69 -19.49 -0.87
C ARG A 71 -23.67 -18.46 -0.36
N VAL A 72 -23.87 -17.18 -0.66
CA VAL A 72 -23.04 -16.09 -0.11
C VAL A 72 -23.33 -15.89 1.38
N MET A 73 -24.61 -15.92 1.78
CA MET A 73 -25.04 -15.74 3.17
C MET A 73 -24.66 -16.92 4.09
N GLU A 74 -24.42 -18.11 3.53
CA GLU A 74 -23.89 -19.27 4.25
C GLU A 74 -22.42 -19.07 4.71
N ARG A 75 -21.71 -18.08 4.16
CA ARG A 75 -20.31 -17.79 4.50
C ARG A 75 -20.21 -16.98 5.79
N SER A 76 -18.99 -16.86 6.29
CA SER A 76 -18.66 -16.16 7.53
C SER A 76 -17.56 -15.13 7.27
N GLU A 77 -17.18 -14.35 8.30
CA GLU A 77 -16.06 -13.41 8.22
C GLU A 77 -14.75 -14.09 7.79
N ASP A 78 -14.44 -15.24 8.39
CA ASP A 78 -13.24 -16.04 8.07
C ASP A 78 -13.32 -16.72 6.70
N SER A 79 -14.49 -16.68 6.06
CA SER A 79 -14.70 -17.23 4.74
C SER A 79 -15.30 -16.23 3.77
N ALA A 80 -15.11 -14.92 3.94
CA ALA A 80 -15.81 -13.93 3.12
C ALA A 80 -15.67 -14.16 1.59
N LEU A 81 -16.76 -13.94 0.85
CA LEU A 81 -16.69 -13.71 -0.60
C LEU A 81 -16.15 -12.29 -0.83
N ILE A 82 -15.13 -12.18 -1.66
CA ILE A 82 -14.54 -10.90 -2.05
C ILE A 82 -14.84 -10.68 -3.54
N ILE A 83 -15.77 -9.77 -3.84
CA ILE A 83 -16.12 -9.43 -5.22
C ILE A 83 -15.01 -8.55 -5.81
N ARG A 84 -14.52 -8.90 -6.99
CA ARG A 84 -13.45 -8.16 -7.67
C ARG A 84 -13.94 -7.54 -8.98
N PRO A 85 -14.21 -6.22 -9.02
CA PRO A 85 -14.18 -5.45 -10.27
C PRO A 85 -12.74 -5.28 -10.79
N ASP A 86 -12.54 -5.36 -12.10
CA ASP A 86 -11.23 -5.28 -12.77
C ASP A 86 -11.26 -4.40 -14.03
N SER A 87 -12.27 -3.52 -14.15
CA SER A 87 -12.43 -2.58 -15.26
C SER A 87 -13.35 -1.41 -14.89
N GLY A 88 -13.26 -0.32 -15.67
CA GLY A 88 -14.06 0.90 -15.48
C GLY A 88 -13.32 1.96 -14.67
N ASP A 89 -14.05 3.00 -14.26
CA ASP A 89 -13.50 4.02 -13.35
C ASP A 89 -13.48 3.44 -11.91
N PRO A 90 -12.31 3.34 -11.25
CA PRO A 90 -12.19 2.63 -9.98
C PRO A 90 -13.13 3.15 -8.89
N ALA A 91 -13.29 4.47 -8.77
CA ALA A 91 -14.12 5.07 -7.73
C ALA A 91 -15.62 5.01 -8.06
N GLN A 92 -16.03 5.23 -9.31
CA GLN A 92 -17.42 5.11 -9.73
C GLN A 92 -17.90 3.66 -9.70
N THR A 93 -17.15 2.74 -10.30
CA THR A 93 -17.51 1.32 -10.33
C THR A 93 -17.64 0.76 -8.93
N LEU A 94 -16.71 1.06 -8.01
CA LEU A 94 -16.79 0.62 -6.62
C LEU A 94 -18.05 1.10 -5.90
N ILE A 95 -18.39 2.39 -6.05
CA ILE A 95 -19.57 2.98 -5.41
C ILE A 95 -20.88 2.40 -5.96
N GLU A 96 -20.95 2.15 -7.26
CA GLU A 96 -22.13 1.54 -7.85
C GLU A 96 -22.27 0.07 -7.41
N VAL A 97 -21.16 -0.67 -7.35
CA VAL A 97 -21.13 -2.04 -6.83
C VAL A 97 -21.57 -2.09 -5.37
N ILE A 98 -21.01 -1.27 -4.48
CA ILE A 98 -21.34 -1.33 -3.06
C ILE A 98 -22.81 -0.97 -2.79
N LYS A 99 -23.40 -0.04 -3.57
CA LYS A 99 -24.84 0.26 -3.52
C LYS A 99 -25.71 -0.92 -3.96
N ILE A 100 -25.34 -1.61 -5.03
CA ILE A 100 -26.05 -2.82 -5.47
C ILE A 100 -25.98 -3.90 -4.38
N LEU A 101 -24.82 -4.08 -3.76
CA LEU A 101 -24.65 -5.05 -2.68
C LEU A 101 -25.46 -4.66 -1.43
N GLU A 102 -25.56 -3.36 -1.12
CA GLU A 102 -26.45 -2.85 -0.08
C GLU A 102 -27.92 -3.21 -0.35
N GLU A 103 -28.42 -2.97 -1.57
CA GLU A 103 -29.78 -3.33 -1.96
C GLU A 103 -30.04 -4.82 -1.80
N CYS A 104 -29.04 -5.66 -2.10
CA CYS A 104 -29.20 -7.12 -2.08
C CYS A 104 -29.02 -7.71 -0.68
N PHE A 105 -28.00 -7.31 0.07
CA PHE A 105 -27.56 -7.95 1.31
C PHE A 105 -27.80 -7.10 2.56
N GLY A 106 -28.15 -5.83 2.41
CA GLY A 106 -28.21 -4.86 3.49
C GLY A 106 -26.83 -4.39 3.96
N CYS A 107 -26.82 -3.57 5.01
CA CYS A 107 -25.62 -3.09 5.67
C CYS A 107 -25.92 -2.82 7.15
N SER A 108 -24.87 -2.55 7.92
CA SER A 108 -24.94 -2.07 9.30
C SER A 108 -24.09 -0.82 9.46
N LEU A 109 -24.28 -0.05 10.53
CA LEU A 109 -23.38 1.05 10.87
C LEU A 109 -22.34 0.56 11.88
N ASN A 110 -21.08 0.90 11.66
CA ASN A 110 -20.02 0.69 12.66
C ASN A 110 -20.08 1.73 13.78
N SER A 111 -19.16 1.63 14.75
CA SER A 111 -19.11 2.52 15.93
C SER A 111 -18.83 3.99 15.60
N VAL A 112 -18.38 4.30 14.39
CA VAL A 112 -18.09 5.66 13.91
C VAL A 112 -19.12 6.17 12.89
N GLY A 113 -20.23 5.43 12.69
CA GLY A 113 -21.37 5.88 11.89
C GLY A 113 -21.26 5.63 10.39
N TYR A 114 -20.31 4.80 9.95
CA TYR A 114 -20.13 4.43 8.54
C TYR A 114 -20.78 3.07 8.23
N LYS A 115 -21.30 2.94 7.01
CA LYS A 115 -21.95 1.71 6.51
C LYS A 115 -20.93 0.61 6.23
N VAL A 116 -21.23 -0.60 6.71
CA VAL A 116 -20.43 -1.81 6.55
C VAL A 116 -21.32 -2.94 6.02
N LEU A 117 -20.89 -3.58 4.94
CA LEU A 117 -21.50 -4.79 4.39
C LEU A 117 -21.41 -5.94 5.40
N PRO A 118 -22.32 -6.94 5.33
CA PRO A 118 -22.23 -8.14 6.16
C PRO A 118 -20.82 -8.76 6.12
N SER A 119 -20.34 -9.30 7.23
CA SER A 119 -18.95 -9.73 7.40
C SER A 119 -18.48 -10.80 6.40
N TYR A 120 -19.42 -11.56 5.83
CA TYR A 120 -19.17 -12.56 4.79
C TYR A 120 -19.00 -12.00 3.36
N LEU A 121 -19.04 -10.68 3.18
CA LEU A 121 -18.99 -10.03 1.86
C LEU A 121 -18.10 -8.79 1.87
N ARG A 122 -17.11 -8.74 0.97
CA ARG A 122 -16.20 -7.60 0.78
C ARG A 122 -15.94 -7.36 -0.70
N ILE A 123 -15.25 -6.26 -1.01
CA ILE A 123 -14.83 -5.90 -2.36
C ILE A 123 -13.32 -5.78 -2.40
N ILE A 124 -12.68 -6.21 -3.50
CA ILE A 124 -11.29 -5.86 -3.80
C ILE A 124 -11.23 -5.13 -5.14
N GLN A 125 -10.83 -3.87 -5.14
CA GLN A 125 -10.58 -3.11 -6.38
C GLN A 125 -9.14 -3.38 -6.83
N GLY A 126 -8.97 -4.02 -7.98
CA GLY A 126 -7.65 -4.44 -8.50
C GLY A 126 -7.16 -3.65 -9.71
N ASP A 127 -8.08 -3.05 -10.47
CA ASP A 127 -7.76 -2.29 -11.67
C ASP A 127 -7.58 -0.80 -11.38
N GLY A 128 -6.63 -0.18 -12.09
CA GLY A 128 -6.38 1.26 -12.02
C GLY A 128 -5.81 1.77 -10.69
N ILE A 129 -5.42 0.89 -9.76
CA ILE A 129 -5.00 1.32 -8.41
C ILE A 129 -3.59 1.91 -8.40
N ASP A 130 -3.48 3.14 -7.90
CA ASP A 130 -2.27 3.82 -7.44
C ASP A 130 -2.54 4.71 -6.21
N LEU A 131 -1.56 5.48 -5.75
CA LEU A 131 -1.72 6.35 -4.57
C LEU A 131 -2.84 7.39 -4.73
N ASN A 132 -3.00 7.95 -5.94
CA ASN A 132 -4.01 8.97 -6.19
C ASN A 132 -5.41 8.35 -6.23
N SER A 133 -5.56 7.22 -6.93
CA SER A 133 -6.86 6.55 -7.02
C SER A 133 -7.32 6.00 -5.66
N ILE A 134 -6.39 5.57 -4.79
CA ILE A 134 -6.74 5.15 -3.42
C ILE A 134 -7.34 6.33 -2.66
N ASN A 135 -6.73 7.52 -2.74
CA ASN A 135 -7.26 8.72 -2.09
C ASN A 135 -8.66 9.07 -2.62
N GLU A 136 -8.84 9.10 -3.95
CA GLU A 136 -10.14 9.38 -4.57
C GLU A 136 -11.22 8.38 -4.14
N ILE A 137 -10.88 7.09 -4.10
CA ILE A 137 -11.79 6.04 -3.62
C ILE A 137 -12.17 6.26 -2.16
N LEU A 138 -11.20 6.50 -1.28
CA LEU A 138 -11.44 6.67 0.15
C LEU A 138 -12.25 7.95 0.45
N GLU A 139 -11.97 9.05 -0.25
CA GLU A 139 -12.77 10.28 -0.17
C GLU A 139 -14.21 10.01 -0.58
N LYS A 140 -14.42 9.34 -1.71
CA LYS A 140 -15.77 9.05 -2.21
C LYS A 140 -16.54 8.08 -1.33
N LEU A 141 -15.88 7.06 -0.77
CA LEU A 141 -16.47 6.20 0.25
C LEU A 141 -16.90 7.03 1.45
N SER A 142 -16.02 7.92 1.93
CA SER A 142 -16.33 8.78 3.08
C SER A 142 -17.51 9.71 2.82
N ASP A 143 -17.52 10.39 1.67
CA ASP A 143 -18.59 11.32 1.25
C ASP A 143 -19.96 10.63 1.17
N GLU A 144 -19.97 9.35 0.79
CA GLU A 144 -21.19 8.54 0.71
C GLU A 144 -21.49 7.74 2.00
N GLY A 145 -20.71 7.94 3.06
CA GLY A 145 -20.93 7.29 4.35
C GLY A 145 -20.59 5.80 4.38
N TRP A 146 -19.69 5.33 3.52
CA TRP A 146 -19.18 3.95 3.48
C TRP A 146 -17.88 3.79 4.25
N SER A 147 -17.76 2.71 5.02
CA SER A 147 -16.52 2.38 5.71
C SER A 147 -15.47 1.83 4.75
N ALA A 148 -14.21 2.19 4.97
CA ALA A 148 -13.06 1.58 4.29
C ALA A 148 -12.92 0.07 4.60
N GLU A 149 -13.52 -0.42 5.69
CA GLU A 149 -13.57 -1.85 6.05
C GLU A 149 -14.18 -2.73 4.96
N ASN A 150 -14.96 -2.15 4.04
CA ASN A 150 -15.61 -2.88 2.95
C ASN A 150 -14.66 -3.26 1.80
N VAL A 151 -13.49 -2.61 1.72
CA VAL A 151 -12.69 -2.56 0.49
C VAL A 151 -11.23 -2.90 0.74
N PHE A 152 -10.72 -3.80 -0.08
CA PHE A 152 -9.29 -4.07 -0.23
C PHE A 152 -8.80 -3.50 -1.58
N PHE A 153 -7.50 -3.25 -1.67
CA PHE A 153 -6.86 -2.75 -2.89
C PHE A 153 -5.83 -3.75 -3.41
N GLY A 154 -5.96 -4.12 -4.69
CA GLY A 154 -4.92 -4.80 -5.44
C GLY A 154 -4.17 -3.79 -6.29
N CYS A 155 -2.84 -3.70 -6.14
CA CYS A 155 -2.02 -2.77 -6.92
C CYS A 155 -0.89 -3.50 -7.64
N GLY A 156 -0.89 -3.41 -8.98
CA GLY A 156 0.10 -4.05 -9.84
C GLY A 156 1.25 -3.12 -10.24
N SER A 157 1.21 -2.64 -11.48
CA SER A 157 2.31 -1.87 -12.09
C SER A 157 2.59 -0.55 -11.38
N ALA A 158 1.59 0.10 -10.81
CA ALA A 158 1.80 1.35 -10.09
C ALA A 158 2.69 1.16 -8.84
N LEU A 159 2.49 0.06 -8.11
CA LEU A 159 3.28 -0.26 -6.93
C LEU A 159 4.72 -0.66 -7.27
N LEU A 160 4.92 -1.40 -8.36
CA LEU A 160 6.20 -2.08 -8.63
C LEU A 160 6.99 -1.55 -9.83
N GLN A 161 6.37 -0.76 -10.72
CA GLN A 161 6.97 -0.39 -12.01
C GLN A 161 6.85 1.11 -12.36
N LYS A 162 5.83 1.82 -11.88
CA LYS A 162 5.67 3.28 -12.13
C LYS A 162 6.55 4.16 -11.24
N ILE A 163 7.52 3.57 -10.55
CA ILE A 163 8.50 4.27 -9.71
C ILE A 163 9.85 4.21 -10.41
N ASN A 164 10.60 5.32 -10.40
CA ASN A 164 11.95 5.37 -10.93
C ASN A 164 12.91 6.05 -9.94
N ARG A 165 14.21 6.05 -10.28
CA ARG A 165 15.27 6.62 -9.42
C ARG A 165 15.01 8.08 -9.06
N ASP A 166 14.43 8.85 -9.98
CA ASP A 166 14.19 10.28 -9.81
C ASP A 166 12.93 10.58 -8.98
N THR A 167 12.01 9.61 -8.81
CA THR A 167 10.84 9.75 -7.92
C THR A 167 11.22 10.20 -6.50
N LEU A 168 12.35 9.70 -5.96
CA LEU A 168 12.90 10.10 -4.66
C LEU A 168 14.27 10.78 -4.79
N ASN A 169 14.65 11.19 -5.99
CA ASN A 169 15.98 11.78 -6.27
C ASN A 169 17.17 10.93 -5.78
N CYS A 170 17.05 9.59 -5.79
CA CYS A 170 18.08 8.68 -5.30
C CYS A 170 19.40 8.88 -6.06
N ALA A 171 20.48 9.21 -5.34
CA ALA A 171 21.73 9.64 -5.97
C ALA A 171 22.97 9.23 -5.17
N PHE A 172 24.01 8.77 -5.88
CA PHE A 172 25.35 8.57 -5.34
C PHE A 172 26.29 9.70 -5.78
N LYS A 173 27.05 10.28 -4.85
CA LYS A 173 28.00 11.39 -5.12
C LYS A 173 29.24 11.25 -4.25
N CYS A 174 30.41 11.53 -4.82
CA CYS A 174 31.63 11.69 -4.04
C CYS A 174 31.58 13.03 -3.28
N SER A 175 31.83 12.98 -1.98
CA SER A 175 31.87 14.16 -1.10
C SER A 175 33.26 14.43 -0.50
N TYR A 176 34.16 13.44 -0.51
CA TYR A 176 35.50 13.56 0.06
C TYR A 176 36.50 12.71 -0.74
N VAL A 177 37.71 13.26 -0.97
CA VAL A 177 38.82 12.53 -1.56
C VAL A 177 40.08 12.74 -0.72
N GLU A 178 40.95 11.74 -0.70
CA GLU A 178 42.27 11.85 -0.08
C GLU A 178 43.36 11.63 -1.12
N THR A 179 44.36 12.52 -1.16
CA THR A 179 45.50 12.42 -2.07
C THR A 179 46.78 12.73 -1.31
N ASN A 180 47.73 11.78 -1.28
CA ASN A 180 48.99 11.89 -0.52
C ASN A 180 48.77 12.25 0.96
N GLY A 181 47.78 11.63 1.61
CA GLY A 181 47.42 11.90 3.01
C GLY A 181 46.73 13.24 3.26
N LYS A 182 46.38 13.99 2.21
CA LYS A 182 45.65 15.25 2.30
C LYS A 182 44.21 15.07 1.83
N GLY A 183 43.29 15.20 2.77
CA GLY A 183 41.86 15.21 2.51
C GLY A 183 41.38 16.49 1.84
N MET A 184 40.40 16.37 0.96
CA MET A 184 39.71 17.50 0.34
C MET A 184 38.21 17.22 0.24
N ASP A 185 37.41 18.15 0.75
CA ASP A 185 35.97 18.15 0.53
C ASP A 185 35.66 18.45 -0.95
N VAL A 186 34.86 17.60 -1.58
CA VAL A 186 34.40 17.78 -2.96
C VAL A 186 32.88 17.83 -3.01
N CYS A 187 32.35 18.49 -4.04
CA CYS A 187 30.93 18.48 -4.35
C CYS A 187 30.71 18.95 -5.78
N LYS A 188 29.49 18.75 -6.29
CA LYS A 188 29.01 19.43 -7.48
C LYS A 188 28.01 20.54 -7.09
N GLN A 189 28.03 21.62 -7.85
CA GLN A 189 27.06 22.72 -7.72
C GLN A 189 26.78 23.31 -9.11
N PRO A 190 25.93 22.66 -9.91
CA PRO A 190 25.63 23.13 -11.26
C PRO A 190 24.92 24.48 -11.24
N VAL A 191 25.41 25.44 -12.03
CA VAL A 191 24.80 26.79 -12.11
C VAL A 191 23.40 26.75 -12.73
N THR A 192 23.18 25.84 -13.68
CA THR A 192 21.91 25.69 -14.41
C THR A 192 20.84 24.95 -13.62
N ASP A 193 21.20 24.31 -12.50
CA ASP A 193 20.27 23.54 -11.67
C ASP A 193 20.78 23.47 -10.21
N PRO A 194 20.50 24.50 -9.40
CA PRO A 194 20.94 24.57 -8.00
C PRO A 194 20.42 23.42 -7.13
N SER A 195 19.26 22.82 -7.49
CA SER A 195 18.69 21.68 -6.76
C SER A 195 19.61 20.45 -6.79
N LYS A 196 20.51 20.37 -7.78
CA LYS A 196 21.50 19.31 -7.92
C LYS A 196 22.78 19.55 -7.13
N GLY A 197 22.83 20.53 -6.22
CA GLY A 197 23.93 20.70 -5.28
C GLY A 197 24.14 19.44 -4.43
N SER A 198 25.39 19.04 -4.18
CA SER A 198 25.72 17.91 -3.31
C SER A 198 26.41 18.34 -2.02
N LYS A 199 26.22 17.55 -0.96
CA LYS A 199 26.91 17.68 0.34
C LYS A 199 28.43 17.55 0.20
N ARG A 200 29.17 18.06 1.18
CA ARG A 200 30.63 18.22 1.17
C ARG A 200 31.30 17.50 2.35
N GLY A 201 32.43 16.86 2.06
CA GLY A 201 33.31 16.23 3.05
C GLY A 201 32.81 14.91 3.60
N ARG A 202 33.40 14.48 4.72
CA ARG A 202 32.94 13.31 5.49
C ARG A 202 31.58 13.64 6.13
N LEU A 203 30.64 12.70 6.05
CA LEU A 203 29.25 12.90 6.49
C LEU A 203 28.94 12.00 7.68
N SER A 204 28.05 12.45 8.54
CA SER A 204 27.41 11.65 9.60
C SER A 204 25.93 12.01 9.68
N LEU A 205 25.10 11.11 10.19
CA LEU A 205 23.67 11.33 10.36
C LEU A 205 23.34 11.37 11.85
N ARG A 206 22.59 12.35 12.33
CA ARG A 206 22.17 12.37 13.74
C ARG A 206 20.74 12.84 13.91
N ARG A 207 20.18 12.60 15.09
CA ARG A 207 18.97 13.28 15.55
C ARG A 207 19.36 14.51 16.37
N ASN A 208 18.84 15.68 16.02
CA ASN A 208 19.17 16.93 16.71
C ASN A 208 18.33 17.12 17.99
N SER A 209 18.52 18.25 18.68
CA SER A 209 17.80 18.57 19.92
C SER A 209 16.29 18.67 19.75
N ASP A 210 15.83 18.98 18.54
CA ASP A 210 14.41 19.12 18.21
C ASP A 210 13.80 17.79 17.76
N GLY A 211 14.58 16.70 17.80
CA GLY A 211 14.14 15.36 17.40
C GLY A 211 14.19 15.12 15.89
N LEU A 212 14.68 16.06 15.07
CA LEU A 212 14.74 15.93 13.62
C LEU A 212 16.02 15.21 13.17
N ILE A 213 15.93 14.44 12.08
CA ILE A 213 17.09 13.81 11.44
C ILE A 213 17.84 14.86 10.62
N GLU A 214 19.14 15.01 10.87
CA GLU A 214 20.01 15.93 10.15
C GLU A 214 21.32 15.28 9.71
N THR A 215 21.80 15.67 8.52
CA THR A 215 23.13 15.28 8.03
C THR A 215 24.15 16.35 8.40
N VAL A 216 25.18 15.96 9.15
CA VAL A 216 26.32 16.82 9.48
C VAL A 216 27.42 16.64 8.43
N GLU A 217 27.93 17.74 7.89
CA GLU A 217 28.91 17.76 6.81
C GLU A 217 30.34 18.04 7.30
N ARG A 218 31.33 17.89 6.41
CA ARG A 218 32.74 18.30 6.62
C ARG A 218 33.41 17.67 7.84
N GLY A 219 32.97 16.48 8.25
CA GLY A 219 33.52 15.76 9.39
C GLY A 219 33.27 16.42 10.75
N ALA A 220 32.29 17.33 10.85
CA ALA A 220 31.93 17.99 12.10
C ALA A 220 31.08 17.11 13.04
N GLY A 221 30.67 15.93 12.58
CA GLY A 221 29.88 14.97 13.35
C GLY A 221 30.65 14.32 14.49
N LYS A 222 29.93 13.92 15.53
CA LYS A 222 30.49 13.13 16.63
C LYS A 222 30.16 11.65 16.42
N PRO A 223 31.14 10.73 16.49
CA PRO A 223 30.89 9.30 16.28
C PRO A 223 29.83 8.70 17.21
N GLN A 224 29.66 9.23 18.43
CA GLN A 224 28.67 8.74 19.39
C GLN A 224 27.24 9.17 19.05
N GLU A 225 27.08 10.18 18.20
CA GLU A 225 25.78 10.69 17.73
C GLU A 225 25.43 10.15 16.33
N ASP A 226 26.38 9.48 15.66
CA ASP A 226 26.21 9.02 14.29
C ASP A 226 25.30 7.79 14.24
N MET A 227 24.19 7.91 13.52
CA MET A 227 23.21 6.86 13.29
C MET A 227 23.64 5.92 12.16
N LEU A 228 24.64 6.30 11.35
CA LEU A 228 25.19 5.42 10.33
C LEU A 228 26.02 4.32 10.98
N VAL A 229 25.77 3.08 10.56
CA VAL A 229 26.50 1.90 11.03
C VAL A 229 27.25 1.25 9.87
N THR A 230 28.44 0.72 10.16
CA THR A 230 29.21 -0.03 9.15
C THR A 230 28.53 -1.38 8.91
N VAL A 231 27.88 -1.53 7.75
CA VAL A 231 27.21 -2.79 7.36
C VAL A 231 28.10 -3.73 6.54
N PHE A 232 29.15 -3.19 5.92
CA PHE A 232 30.06 -3.94 5.06
C PHE A 232 31.47 -3.36 5.15
N GLU A 233 32.46 -4.23 5.29
CA GLU A 233 33.86 -3.85 5.31
C GLU A 233 34.71 -4.93 4.66
N ASN A 234 35.58 -4.54 3.73
CA ASN A 234 36.60 -5.41 3.12
C ASN A 234 36.09 -6.77 2.62
N GLY A 235 34.94 -6.81 1.95
CA GLY A 235 34.38 -8.05 1.40
C GLY A 235 33.46 -8.81 2.35
N THR A 236 33.27 -8.33 3.58
CA THR A 236 32.51 -9.01 4.63
C THR A 236 31.31 -8.18 5.06
N ILE A 237 30.15 -8.81 5.20
CA ILE A 237 28.95 -8.20 5.81
C ILE A 237 29.15 -8.23 7.33
N LEU A 238 29.06 -7.08 7.98
CA LEU A 238 29.26 -6.94 9.43
C LEU A 238 27.94 -6.88 10.22
N GLN A 239 26.87 -6.45 9.55
CA GLN A 239 25.54 -6.33 10.15
C GLN A 239 24.50 -6.78 9.13
N GLU A 240 23.63 -7.70 9.56
CA GLU A 240 22.44 -8.11 8.83
C GLU A 240 21.21 -7.64 9.60
N TYR A 241 20.09 -7.47 8.88
CA TYR A 241 18.80 -7.13 9.44
C TYR A 241 17.77 -8.14 8.97
N THR A 242 16.93 -8.59 9.89
CA THR A 242 15.77 -9.42 9.57
C THR A 242 14.65 -8.57 8.99
N LEU A 243 13.74 -9.18 8.22
CA LEU A 243 12.58 -8.46 7.71
C LEU A 243 11.69 -7.91 8.83
N ASP A 244 11.63 -8.58 9.98
CA ASP A 244 10.83 -8.17 11.12
C ASP A 244 11.42 -6.94 11.82
N GLU A 245 12.74 -6.84 11.94
CA GLU A 245 13.41 -5.62 12.40
C GLU A 245 13.16 -4.44 11.46
N ILE A 246 13.23 -4.68 10.14
CA ILE A 246 12.94 -3.65 9.14
C ILE A 246 11.48 -3.20 9.23
N ARG A 247 10.53 -4.14 9.35
CA ARG A 247 9.11 -3.83 9.51
C ARG A 247 8.86 -3.02 10.77
N LYS A 248 9.46 -3.40 11.90
CA LYS A 248 9.36 -2.66 13.16
C LYS A 248 9.90 -1.23 13.04
N ALA A 249 11.03 -1.05 12.35
CA ALA A 249 11.61 0.27 12.11
C ALA A 249 10.77 1.14 11.16
N ALA A 250 10.04 0.52 10.22
CA ALA A 250 9.18 1.18 9.24
C ALA A 250 7.71 1.31 9.69
N GLN A 251 7.39 0.98 10.94
CA GLN A 251 6.05 1.20 11.48
C GLN A 251 5.73 2.69 11.47
N ILE A 252 4.49 3.02 11.08
CA ILE A 252 3.97 4.38 11.14
C ILE A 252 3.63 4.68 12.60
N TRP A 253 4.20 5.76 13.13
CA TRP A 253 3.87 6.27 14.47
C TRP A 253 2.87 7.42 14.35
N GLU A 254 2.09 7.68 15.40
CA GLU A 254 1.16 8.83 15.43
C GLU A 254 1.87 10.17 15.15
N GLU A 255 3.16 10.26 15.49
CA GLU A 255 4.01 11.43 15.24
C GLU A 255 4.36 11.61 13.75
N ASP A 256 4.41 10.52 12.96
CA ASP A 256 4.70 10.56 11.52
C ASP A 256 3.48 10.98 10.68
N VAL A 257 2.30 10.96 11.30
CA VAL A 257 1.04 11.37 10.67
C VAL A 257 0.98 12.91 10.59
N SER A 258 1.61 13.63 11.53
CA SER A 258 1.89 15.07 11.36
C SER A 258 2.95 15.25 10.27
N PRO A 259 2.76 16.15 9.29
CA PRO A 259 3.72 16.32 8.20
C PRO A 259 5.11 16.56 8.77
N SER A 260 6.00 15.59 8.56
CA SER A 260 7.39 15.67 8.98
C SER A 260 8.05 16.81 8.19
N GLU A 261 8.23 17.96 8.86
CA GLU A 261 9.00 19.07 8.32
C GLU A 261 10.45 18.61 8.13
N HIS A 262 10.79 18.19 6.91
CA HIS A 262 12.17 17.92 6.52
C HIS A 262 12.68 19.14 5.76
N ASN A 263 13.61 19.87 6.39
CA ASN A 263 14.25 21.07 5.86
C ASN A 263 13.27 22.13 5.34
N LYS A 264 12.91 23.15 6.14
CA LYS A 264 12.24 24.41 5.71
C LYS A 264 11.90 24.49 4.21
N GLU A 265 10.90 23.72 3.77
CA GLU A 265 10.29 23.84 2.46
C GLU A 265 8.99 24.59 2.71
N ASP A 266 8.84 25.74 2.06
CA ASP A 266 7.72 26.64 2.27
C ASP A 266 6.40 25.88 2.13
N ASN A 267 5.65 25.87 3.24
CA ASN A 267 4.29 25.36 3.36
C ASN A 267 3.41 25.90 2.23
N THR A 268 3.21 25.09 1.20
CA THR A 268 2.03 25.20 0.34
C THR A 268 1.63 23.80 -0.12
N SER A 269 0.41 23.42 0.27
CA SER A 269 -0.34 22.21 -0.14
C SER A 269 0.03 20.88 0.53
N LEU A 270 -0.45 20.68 1.77
CA LEU A 270 -1.04 19.42 2.26
C LEU A 270 -1.61 19.62 3.69
N GLU A 271 -2.49 20.60 3.85
CA GLU A 271 -3.40 20.63 5.01
C GLU A 271 -4.73 19.99 4.60
N ILE A 272 -4.80 18.65 4.59
CA ILE A 272 -6.08 17.97 4.41
C ILE A 272 -6.20 16.80 5.41
N HIS A 273 -6.90 17.12 6.52
CA HIS A 273 -7.81 16.24 7.27
C HIS A 273 -7.28 14.87 7.73
N GLN A 274 -6.49 14.85 8.81
CA GLN A 274 -6.28 13.64 9.61
C GLN A 274 -6.98 13.77 10.95
N LYS A 275 -8.26 13.42 10.97
CA LYS A 275 -9.00 13.29 12.22
C LYS A 275 -9.84 12.03 12.31
N LEU A 276 -9.56 10.97 11.56
CA LEU A 276 -10.30 9.70 11.65
C LEU A 276 -9.58 8.57 10.88
N ILE A 277 -8.42 8.11 11.35
CA ILE A 277 -7.96 6.73 11.07
C ILE A 277 -7.57 6.12 12.41
N MET A 278 -8.59 5.68 13.16
CA MET A 278 -8.42 4.84 14.33
C MET A 278 -8.21 3.41 13.84
N ASN A 279 -7.02 2.86 14.05
CA ASN A 279 -6.80 1.42 13.89
C ASN A 279 -7.63 0.68 14.95
N GLY A 280 -8.51 -0.21 14.49
CA GLY A 280 -9.06 -1.27 15.31
C GLY A 280 -7.93 -2.15 15.80
N VAL A 281 -7.70 -2.14 17.12
CA VAL A 281 -6.81 -3.07 17.80
C VAL A 281 -7.58 -4.38 18.00
N HIS A 282 -7.03 -5.48 17.50
CA HIS A 282 -7.26 -6.81 18.05
C HIS A 282 -6.01 -7.25 18.81
#